data_AF-C7XN94-F1
#
_entry.id   AF-C7XN94-F1
#
_cell.length_a   1.000
_cell.length_b   1.000
_cell.length_c   1.000
_cell.angle_alpha   90.00
_cell.angle_beta   90.00
_cell.angle_gamma   90.00
#
_symmetry.space_group_name_H-M   'P 1'
#
loop_
_entity.id
_entity.type
_entity.pdbx_description
1 polymer ?
#
loop_
_entity_poly.entity_id
_entity_poly.type
_entity_poly.pdbx_seq_one_letter_code
_entity_poly.pdbx_strand_id
1 'polypeptide(L)'
;MDKTLKEKLIDSTFQGINKIIENTYKNHPDEKSYSVCRLQEGYDDYLKITFKEREINYDEFNFAWKGDPDLKIDFYELGDIKRDEFIKEIIPEIKSKFKEVFFKYEDSFVFRYKLLLIIEFEEENDLLEDIIYREELYFENKKRKEKLKSKMENYIKEVILEEKKAMKDEANKKLLIKESKNFDKYEKETILYSIWGDKWKKFLV
;
A
#
# COMPACT_ATOMS: atom_id res chain seq x y z
N MET A 1 -4.27 0.65 -29.74
CA MET A 1 -3.29 1.71 -29.39
C MET A 1 -1.98 1.55 -30.17
N ASP A 2 -1.29 2.66 -30.47
CA ASP A 2 0.06 2.65 -31.05
C ASP A 2 1.08 2.01 -30.09
N LYS A 3 1.98 1.16 -30.61
CA LYS A 3 2.95 0.42 -29.78
C LYS A 3 3.92 1.34 -29.05
N THR A 4 4.34 2.43 -29.69
CA THR A 4 5.27 3.40 -29.11
C THR A 4 4.59 4.16 -27.96
N LEU A 5 3.33 4.58 -28.16
CA LEU A 5 2.53 5.24 -27.13
C LEU A 5 2.30 4.33 -25.92
N LYS A 6 1.98 3.05 -26.16
CA LYS A 6 1.83 2.03 -25.11
C LYS A 6 3.09 1.92 -24.26
N GLU A 7 4.24 1.71 -24.91
CA GLU A 7 5.53 1.56 -24.22
C GLU A 7 5.89 2.81 -23.42
N LYS A 8 5.71 4.00 -24.03
CA LYS A 8 5.94 5.28 -23.37
C LYS A 8 5.08 5.46 -22.12
N LEU A 9 3.77 5.16 -22.21
CA LEU A 9 2.85 5.28 -21.08
C LEU A 9 3.27 4.36 -19.94
N ILE A 10 3.54 3.09 -20.24
CA ILE A 10 4.00 2.13 -19.23
C ILE A 10 5.31 2.59 -18.59
N ASP A 11 6.29 3.04 -19.37
CA ASP A 11 7.56 3.50 -18.83
C ASP A 11 7.40 4.74 -17.94
N SER A 12 6.56 5.70 -18.34
CA SER A 12 6.21 6.86 -17.51
C SER A 12 5.47 6.46 -16.23
N THR A 13 4.58 5.44 -16.28
CA THR A 13 3.93 4.90 -15.09
C THR A 13 4.94 4.33 -14.09
N PHE A 14 5.88 3.51 -14.58
CA PHE A 14 6.89 2.89 -13.71
C PHE A 14 7.97 3.86 -13.26
N GLN A 15 8.22 4.93 -14.01
CA GLN A 15 9.04 6.04 -13.54
C GLN A 15 8.43 6.69 -12.29
N GLY A 16 7.10 6.87 -12.25
CA GLY A 16 6.42 7.42 -11.07
C GLY A 16 6.47 6.48 -9.88
N ILE A 17 6.18 5.20 -10.10
CA ILE A 17 6.30 4.16 -9.05
C ILE A 17 7.73 4.13 -8.48
N ASN A 18 8.76 4.19 -9.33
CA ASN A 18 10.15 4.21 -8.87
C ASN A 18 10.46 5.45 -8.03
N LYS A 19 9.96 6.64 -8.42
CA LYS A 19 10.13 7.86 -7.63
C LYS A 19 9.50 7.76 -6.25
N ILE A 20 8.31 7.15 -6.13
CA ILE A 20 7.66 6.90 -4.84
C ILE A 20 8.54 6.02 -3.96
N ILE A 21 9.01 4.90 -4.51
CA ILE A 21 9.90 3.98 -3.80
C ILE A 21 11.20 4.69 -3.37
N GLU A 22 11.82 5.48 -4.25
CA GLU A 22 13.01 6.28 -3.95
C GLU A 22 12.75 7.30 -2.84
N ASN A 23 11.59 7.96 -2.85
CA ASN A 23 11.18 8.88 -1.79
C ASN A 23 11.05 8.16 -0.44
N THR A 24 10.46 6.96 -0.41
CA THR A 24 10.39 6.12 0.81
C THR A 24 11.79 5.85 1.37
N TYR A 25 12.76 5.46 0.53
CA TYR A 25 14.15 5.28 0.98
C TYR A 25 14.81 6.57 1.45
N LYS A 26 14.57 7.69 0.77
CA LYS A 26 15.15 8.99 1.11
C LYS A 26 14.64 9.52 2.45
N ASN A 27 13.36 9.31 2.74
CA ASN A 27 12.72 9.76 3.98
C ASN A 27 13.06 8.86 5.18
N HIS A 28 13.50 7.62 4.92
CA HIS A 28 13.86 6.63 5.93
C HIS A 28 15.26 6.06 5.67
N PRO A 29 16.32 6.90 5.74
CA PRO A 29 17.68 6.42 5.57
C PRO A 29 18.01 5.40 6.66
N ASP A 30 18.71 4.33 6.29
CA ASP A 30 19.12 3.22 7.17
C ASP A 30 17.99 2.32 7.71
N GLU A 31 16.74 2.54 7.29
CA GLU A 31 15.60 1.75 7.71
C GLU A 31 15.70 0.31 7.21
N LYS A 32 15.21 -0.63 8.04
CA LYS A 32 15.09 -2.05 7.71
C LYS A 32 13.76 -2.55 8.25
N SER A 33 13.20 -3.58 7.62
CA SER A 33 12.00 -4.22 8.18
C SER A 33 12.24 -4.59 9.65
N TYR A 34 11.30 -4.19 10.50
CA TYR A 34 11.31 -4.38 11.94
C TYR A 34 12.38 -3.59 12.72
N SER A 35 12.98 -2.53 12.15
CA SER A 35 14.08 -1.79 12.81
C SER A 35 13.60 -0.76 13.83
N VAL A 36 12.60 0.05 13.48
CA VAL A 36 11.98 1.03 14.41
C VAL A 36 11.05 0.36 15.41
N CYS A 37 10.32 -0.66 14.96
CA CYS A 37 9.30 -1.35 15.73
C CYS A 37 9.36 -2.85 15.39
N ARG A 38 9.21 -3.73 16.39
CA ARG A 38 9.33 -5.18 16.21
C ARG A 38 8.30 -5.79 15.25
N LEU A 39 7.23 -5.04 14.97
CA LEU A 39 6.10 -5.42 14.14
C LEU A 39 6.01 -4.59 12.83
N GLN A 40 6.71 -3.47 12.72
CA GLN A 40 6.67 -2.61 11.52
C GLN A 40 7.54 -3.21 10.44
N GLU A 41 6.93 -3.95 9.54
CA GLU A 41 7.66 -4.58 8.44
C GLU A 41 7.91 -3.63 7.28
N GLY A 42 7.00 -2.71 6.99
CA GLY A 42 7.11 -1.74 5.91
C GLY A 42 6.11 -0.60 6.02
N TYR A 43 6.22 0.38 5.12
CA TYR A 43 5.46 1.63 5.18
C TYR A 43 4.19 1.54 4.33
N ASP A 44 4.33 1.14 3.08
CA ASP A 44 3.34 1.36 2.03
C ASP A 44 2.40 0.15 1.91
N ASP A 45 1.11 0.37 2.13
CA ASP A 45 0.03 -0.61 1.93
C ASP A 45 -1.03 -0.15 0.92
N TYR A 46 -0.79 1.00 0.28
CA TYR A 46 -1.70 1.64 -0.65
C TYR A 46 -0.91 2.39 -1.72
N LEU A 47 -1.39 2.33 -2.96
CA LEU A 47 -0.97 3.23 -4.02
C LEU A 47 -2.16 3.43 -4.95
N LYS A 48 -2.52 4.67 -5.26
CA LYS A 48 -3.48 4.99 -6.31
C LYS A 48 -2.76 5.70 -7.45
N ILE A 49 -3.03 5.27 -8.67
CA ILE A 49 -2.53 5.87 -9.91
C ILE A 49 -3.74 6.37 -10.69
N THR A 50 -3.86 7.68 -10.86
CA THR A 50 -4.94 8.31 -11.63
C THR A 50 -4.36 8.86 -12.93
N PHE A 51 -4.83 8.32 -14.05
CA PHE A 51 -4.48 8.76 -15.39
C PHE A 51 -5.52 9.80 -15.83
N LYS A 52 -5.06 11.04 -16.01
CA LYS A 52 -5.85 12.17 -16.50
C LYS A 52 -5.44 12.53 -17.92
N GLU A 53 -6.20 13.38 -18.59
CA GLU A 53 -5.98 13.82 -19.98
C GLU A 53 -4.51 14.14 -20.30
N ARG A 54 -3.77 14.75 -19.35
CA ARG A 54 -2.40 15.25 -19.56
C ARG A 54 -1.40 14.88 -18.47
N GLU A 55 -1.79 14.08 -17.50
CA GLU A 55 -0.96 13.79 -16.33
C GLU A 55 -1.27 12.43 -15.72
N ILE A 56 -0.26 11.86 -15.05
CA ILE A 56 -0.38 10.68 -14.22
C ILE A 56 -0.12 11.12 -12.78
N ASN A 57 -1.13 10.95 -11.94
CA ASN A 57 -1.11 11.32 -10.55
C ASN A 57 -0.96 10.08 -9.68
N TYR A 58 -0.19 10.20 -8.60
CA TYR A 58 0.03 9.14 -7.65
C TYR A 58 -0.29 9.62 -6.24
N ASP A 59 -1.06 8.82 -5.51
CA ASP A 59 -1.40 9.05 -4.12
C ASP A 59 -1.00 7.83 -3.27
N GLU A 60 -0.22 8.06 -2.22
CA GLU A 60 0.29 7.04 -1.31
C GLU A 60 -0.69 6.76 -0.14
N PHE A 61 -1.78 7.54 -0.04
CA PHE A 61 -2.77 7.43 1.02
C PHE A 61 -4.22 7.46 0.50
N ASN A 62 -5.08 6.66 1.13
CA ASN A 62 -6.52 6.57 0.80
C ASN A 62 -7.37 7.75 1.33
N PHE A 63 -6.76 8.75 1.97
CA PHE A 63 -7.47 9.89 2.55
C PHE A 63 -7.42 11.09 1.60
N ALA A 64 -8.40 11.17 0.71
CA ALA A 64 -8.57 12.29 -0.19
C ALA A 64 -9.04 13.54 0.58
N TRP A 65 -8.11 14.37 1.04
CA TRP A 65 -8.38 15.81 1.00
C TRP A 65 -8.36 16.21 -0.48
N LYS A 66 -9.19 17.17 -0.90
CA LYS A 66 -9.06 17.81 -2.23
C LYS A 66 -7.70 18.53 -2.30
N GLY A 67 -6.62 17.79 -2.47
CA GLY A 67 -5.25 18.26 -2.49
C GLY A 67 -4.52 17.78 -3.74
N ASP A 68 -3.33 18.32 -3.95
CA ASP A 68 -2.42 17.89 -5.01
C ASP A 68 -1.95 16.46 -4.75
N PRO A 69 -1.74 15.65 -5.80
CA PRO A 69 -1.23 14.30 -5.64
C PRO A 69 0.18 14.31 -5.02
N ASP A 70 0.53 13.23 -4.31
CA ASP A 70 1.87 13.07 -3.72
C ASP A 70 2.97 13.13 -4.80
N LEU A 71 2.67 12.63 -6.00
CA LEU A 71 3.50 12.78 -7.19
C LEU A 71 2.64 13.02 -8.43
N LYS A 72 3.11 13.92 -9.30
CA LYS A 72 2.56 14.14 -10.63
C LYS A 72 3.62 13.94 -11.70
N ILE A 73 3.25 13.32 -12.81
CA ILE A 73 4.05 13.21 -14.03
C ILE A 73 3.22 13.74 -15.19
N ASP A 74 3.73 14.74 -15.91
CA ASP A 74 3.09 15.22 -17.13
C ASP A 74 3.20 14.15 -18.24
N PHE A 75 2.08 13.89 -18.90
CA PHE A 75 1.97 12.98 -20.04
C PHE A 75 0.85 13.46 -20.96
N TYR A 76 1.20 14.26 -21.97
CA TYR A 76 0.23 14.99 -22.79
C TYR A 76 -0.52 14.10 -23.80
N GLU A 77 0.01 12.93 -24.14
CA GLU A 77 -0.61 12.01 -25.10
C GLU A 77 -1.68 11.09 -24.47
N LEU A 78 -2.08 11.32 -23.22
CA LEU A 78 -3.08 10.49 -22.53
C LEU A 78 -4.50 10.73 -23.06
N GLY A 79 -4.85 11.96 -23.43
CA GLY A 79 -6.15 12.32 -24.01
C GLY A 79 -6.45 11.62 -25.34
N ASP A 80 -5.43 11.11 -26.02
CA ASP A 80 -5.59 10.36 -27.27
C ASP A 80 -6.01 8.89 -27.03
N ILE A 81 -5.91 8.41 -25.78
CA ILE A 81 -6.18 7.02 -25.44
C ILE A 81 -7.66 6.85 -25.08
N LYS A 82 -8.34 5.90 -25.73
CA LYS A 82 -9.71 5.54 -25.38
C LYS A 82 -9.74 4.54 -24.24
N ARG A 83 -10.77 4.65 -23.38
CA ARG A 83 -10.92 3.79 -22.20
C ARG A 83 -10.82 2.30 -22.51
N ASP A 84 -11.47 1.85 -23.59
CA ASP A 84 -11.46 0.43 -23.95
C ASP A 84 -10.06 -0.06 -24.38
N GLU A 85 -9.24 0.81 -25.01
CA GLU A 85 -7.84 0.51 -25.32
C GLU A 85 -6.99 0.47 -24.05
N PHE A 86 -7.19 1.43 -23.13
CA PHE A 86 -6.50 1.47 -21.84
C PHE A 86 -6.75 0.19 -21.02
N ILE A 87 -8.02 -0.23 -20.89
CA ILE A 87 -8.39 -1.44 -20.17
C ILE A 87 -7.77 -2.69 -20.83
N LYS A 88 -7.81 -2.77 -22.16
CA LYS A 88 -7.35 -3.97 -22.88
C LYS A 88 -5.83 -4.09 -22.93
N GLU A 89 -5.11 -2.97 -23.08
CA GLU A 89 -3.70 -2.99 -23.42
C GLU A 89 -2.78 -2.50 -22.29
N ILE A 90 -3.22 -1.57 -21.43
CA ILE A 90 -2.40 -0.96 -20.38
C ILE A 90 -2.57 -1.68 -19.04
N ILE A 91 -3.81 -1.92 -18.61
CA ILE A 91 -4.08 -2.54 -17.30
C ILE A 91 -3.37 -3.90 -17.10
N PRO A 92 -3.37 -4.84 -18.07
CA PRO A 92 -2.67 -6.11 -17.91
C PRO A 92 -1.16 -5.94 -17.72
N GLU A 93 -0.55 -4.99 -18.42
CA GLU A 93 0.89 -4.71 -18.35
C GLU A 93 1.28 -4.09 -17.01
N ILE A 94 0.52 -3.08 -16.55
CA ILE A 94 0.71 -2.48 -15.22
C ILE A 94 0.59 -3.57 -14.17
N LYS A 95 -0.46 -4.40 -14.22
CA LYS A 95 -0.68 -5.48 -13.27
C LYS A 95 0.48 -6.47 -13.24
N SER A 96 0.99 -6.87 -14.41
CA SER A 96 2.09 -7.82 -14.53
C SER A 96 3.39 -7.24 -13.97
N LYS A 97 3.81 -6.07 -14.47
CA LYS A 97 5.04 -5.41 -14.03
C LYS A 97 4.99 -4.98 -12.56
N PHE A 98 3.85 -4.50 -12.07
CA PHE A 98 3.71 -4.09 -10.68
C PHE A 98 3.81 -5.28 -9.72
N LYS A 99 3.28 -6.45 -10.12
CA LYS A 99 3.48 -7.69 -9.37
C LYS A 99 4.98 -7.98 -9.19
N GLU A 100 5.77 -7.85 -10.26
CA GLU A 100 7.23 -8.04 -10.20
C GLU A 100 7.89 -7.04 -9.25
N VAL A 101 7.51 -5.75 -9.33
CA VAL A 101 7.99 -4.71 -8.42
C VAL A 101 7.66 -5.05 -6.96
N PHE A 102 6.40 -5.39 -6.66
CA PHE A 102 5.97 -5.71 -5.29
C PHE A 102 6.79 -6.86 -4.68
N PHE A 103 7.03 -7.94 -5.45
CA PHE A 103 7.82 -9.07 -4.97
C PHE A 103 9.34 -8.82 -4.99
N LYS A 104 9.85 -7.95 -5.87
CA LYS A 104 11.27 -7.52 -5.83
C LYS A 104 11.64 -6.88 -4.51
N TYR A 105 10.69 -6.17 -3.89
CA TYR A 105 10.86 -5.45 -2.63
C TYR A 105 10.35 -6.26 -1.41
N GLU A 106 10.20 -7.59 -1.54
CA GLU A 106 9.58 -8.43 -0.51
C GLU A 106 10.31 -8.48 0.84
N ASP A 107 11.61 -8.23 0.86
CA ASP A 107 12.43 -8.18 2.08
C ASP A 107 12.81 -6.73 2.47
N SER A 108 12.24 -5.72 1.78
CA SER A 108 12.47 -4.30 2.08
C SER A 108 11.41 -3.72 3.00
N PHE A 109 11.69 -2.55 3.57
CA PHE A 109 10.73 -1.77 4.37
C PHE A 109 9.76 -0.93 3.52
N VAL A 110 9.85 -0.96 2.19
CA VAL A 110 8.98 -0.16 1.31
C VAL A 110 7.54 -0.64 1.45
N PHE A 111 7.24 -1.83 0.92
CA PHE A 111 5.90 -2.38 0.96
C PHE A 111 5.65 -3.20 2.24
N ARG A 112 4.39 -3.18 2.69
CA ARG A 112 3.87 -4.16 3.64
C ARG A 112 3.59 -5.50 2.96
N TYR A 113 3.26 -6.53 3.75
CA TYR A 113 2.88 -7.85 3.24
C TYR A 113 1.66 -7.80 2.33
N LYS A 114 0.82 -6.77 2.46
CA LYS A 114 -0.31 -6.51 1.56
C LYS A 114 -0.24 -5.10 1.02
N LEU A 115 -0.68 -4.94 -0.22
CA LEU A 115 -0.83 -3.63 -0.84
C LEU A 115 -2.08 -3.58 -1.71
N LEU A 116 -2.82 -2.49 -1.60
CA LEU A 116 -3.93 -2.13 -2.49
C LEU A 116 -3.41 -1.16 -3.56
N LEU A 117 -3.39 -1.59 -4.81
CA LEU A 117 -3.15 -0.73 -5.96
C LEU A 117 -4.49 -0.35 -6.58
N ILE A 118 -4.79 0.94 -6.69
CA ILE A 118 -5.96 1.46 -7.41
C ILE A 118 -5.45 2.10 -8.70
N ILE A 119 -6.11 1.78 -9.81
CA ILE A 119 -5.86 2.43 -11.10
C ILE A 119 -7.15 3.10 -11.53
N GLU A 120 -7.09 4.42 -11.74
CA GLU A 120 -8.20 5.23 -12.25
C GLU A 120 -7.82 5.83 -13.60
N PHE A 121 -8.77 5.84 -14.54
CA PHE A 121 -8.59 6.48 -15.84
C PHE A 121 -9.78 7.40 -16.11
N GLU A 122 -9.49 8.70 -16.24
CA GLU A 122 -10.45 9.75 -16.57
C GLU A 122 -10.49 9.91 -18.10
N GLU A 123 -11.56 9.42 -18.72
CA GLU A 123 -11.82 9.68 -20.14
C GLU A 123 -12.69 10.94 -20.27
N GLU A 124 -12.10 12.02 -20.78
CA GLU A 124 -12.83 13.24 -21.09
C GLU A 124 -13.88 12.94 -22.18
N ASN A 125 -15.13 13.27 -21.89
CA ASN A 125 -16.24 13.17 -22.83
C ASN A 125 -16.96 14.53 -22.88
N ASP A 126 -17.57 14.85 -24.01
CA ASP A 126 -18.35 16.10 -24.20
C ASP A 126 -19.59 16.21 -23.28
N LEU A 127 -19.86 15.18 -22.47
CA LEU A 127 -20.91 15.14 -21.46
C LEU A 127 -20.32 15.53 -20.10
N LEU A 128 -21.06 16.33 -19.32
CA LEU A 128 -20.67 16.95 -18.04
C LEU A 128 -20.24 15.98 -16.90
N GLU A 129 -20.08 14.68 -17.17
CA GLU A 129 -19.64 13.68 -16.20
C GLU A 129 -18.46 12.88 -16.79
N ASP A 130 -17.27 13.05 -16.20
CA ASP A 130 -16.10 12.23 -16.51
C ASP A 130 -16.43 10.75 -16.29
N ILE A 131 -16.22 9.92 -17.31
CA ILE A 131 -16.37 8.47 -17.14
C ILE A 131 -15.09 7.93 -16.53
N ILE A 132 -15.10 7.73 -15.22
CA ILE A 132 -13.96 7.20 -14.47
C ILE A 132 -14.01 5.66 -14.53
N TYR A 133 -13.05 5.07 -15.25
CA TYR A 133 -12.74 3.65 -15.05
C TYR A 133 -11.92 3.48 -13.78
N ARG A 134 -12.20 2.44 -13.00
CA ARG A 134 -11.50 2.13 -11.74
C ARG A 134 -11.27 0.64 -11.59
N GLU A 135 -10.02 0.27 -11.36
CA GLU A 135 -9.59 -1.11 -11.06
C GLU A 135 -8.92 -1.15 -9.68
N GLU A 136 -9.33 -2.09 -8.83
CA GLU A 136 -8.68 -2.37 -7.55
C GLU A 136 -7.91 -3.69 -7.62
N LEU A 137 -6.61 -3.65 -7.33
CA LEU A 137 -5.72 -4.80 -7.34
C LEU A 137 -5.13 -5.03 -5.95
N TYR A 138 -5.42 -6.19 -5.38
CA TYR A 138 -4.91 -6.60 -4.07
C TYR A 138 -3.71 -7.53 -4.24
N PHE A 139 -2.56 -7.13 -3.71
CA PHE A 139 -1.35 -7.94 -3.66
C PHE A 139 -1.11 -8.42 -2.23
N GLU A 140 -0.73 -9.69 -2.07
CA GLU A 140 -0.37 -10.27 -0.78
C GLU A 140 0.89 -11.15 -0.91
N ASN A 141 1.88 -10.89 -0.06
CA ASN A 141 3.01 -11.76 0.19
C ASN A 141 2.72 -12.66 1.40
N LYS A 142 2.27 -13.89 1.11
CA LYS A 142 1.92 -14.89 2.14
C LYS A 142 3.07 -15.24 3.06
N LYS A 143 4.29 -15.37 2.52
CA LYS A 143 5.49 -15.72 3.32
C LYS A 143 5.79 -14.63 4.33
N ARG A 144 5.67 -13.36 3.93
CA ARG A 144 5.86 -12.20 4.80
C ARG A 144 4.76 -12.09 5.86
N LYS A 145 3.50 -12.37 5.49
CA LYS A 145 2.38 -12.46 6.43
C LYS A 145 2.62 -13.48 7.54
N GLU A 146 3.10 -14.68 7.21
CA GLU A 146 3.43 -15.71 8.20
C GLU A 146 4.62 -15.29 9.10
N LYS A 147 5.62 -14.62 8.54
CA LYS A 147 6.75 -14.05 9.31
C LYS A 147 6.26 -12.98 10.29
N LEU A 148 5.36 -12.09 9.87
CA LEU A 148 4.72 -11.10 10.73
C LEU A 148 3.91 -11.77 11.85
N LYS A 149 3.11 -12.78 11.52
CA LYS A 149 2.33 -13.57 12.49
C LYS A 149 3.23 -14.18 13.57
N SER A 150 4.31 -14.85 13.16
CA SER A 150 5.28 -15.42 14.11
C SER A 150 5.95 -14.36 15.00
N LYS A 151 6.30 -13.20 14.43
CA LYS A 151 6.84 -12.06 15.20
C LYS A 151 5.83 -11.50 16.19
N MET A 152 4.56 -11.39 15.80
CA MET A 152 3.47 -10.97 16.70
C MET A 152 3.30 -11.97 17.84
N GLU A 153 3.22 -13.27 17.55
CA GLU A 153 3.10 -14.32 18.57
C GLU A 153 4.26 -14.30 19.56
N ASN A 154 5.49 -14.15 19.08
CA ASN A 154 6.67 -14.05 19.94
C ASN A 154 6.64 -12.78 20.79
N TYR A 155 6.27 -11.64 20.20
CA TYR A 155 6.11 -10.38 20.94
C TYR A 155 5.04 -10.51 22.05
N ILE A 156 3.91 -11.14 21.74
CA ILE A 156 2.83 -11.39 22.71
C ILE A 156 3.32 -12.30 23.85
N LYS A 157 4.00 -13.41 23.52
CA LYS A 157 4.58 -14.33 24.51
C LYS A 157 5.55 -13.61 25.45
N GLU A 158 6.45 -12.80 24.91
CA GLU A 158 7.38 -12.00 25.73
C GLU A 158 6.64 -11.03 26.65
N VAL A 159 5.64 -10.30 26.12
CA VAL A 159 4.84 -9.36 26.91
C VAL A 159 4.08 -10.05 28.05
N ILE A 160 3.54 -11.25 27.81
CA ILE A 160 2.77 -12.03 28.79
C ILE A 160 3.68 -12.74 29.81
N LEU A 161 4.74 -13.41 29.35
CA LEU A 161 5.59 -14.27 30.20
C LEU A 161 6.63 -13.49 31.00
N GLU A 162 7.16 -12.39 30.48
CA GLU A 162 8.22 -11.65 31.19
C GLU A 162 7.68 -10.64 32.21
N GLU A 163 6.35 -10.52 32.38
CA GLU A 163 5.69 -9.51 33.24
C GLU A 163 6.36 -8.12 33.14
N LYS A 164 6.92 -7.76 31.97
CA LYS A 164 7.56 -6.45 31.79
C LYS A 164 6.46 -5.40 31.85
N LYS A 165 6.29 -4.82 33.05
CA LYS A 165 5.39 -3.73 33.44
C LYS A 165 4.88 -2.97 32.21
N ALA A 166 3.69 -3.35 31.77
CA ALA A 166 2.85 -2.67 30.79
C ALA A 166 3.62 -2.06 29.62
N MET A 167 3.80 -2.85 28.55
CA MET A 167 3.99 -2.39 27.17
C MET A 167 4.46 -0.92 27.08
N LYS A 168 5.74 -0.65 27.36
CA LYS A 168 6.24 0.73 27.46
C LYS A 168 6.29 1.46 26.11
N ASP A 169 6.32 0.69 25.03
CA ASP A 169 6.43 1.20 23.68
C ASP A 169 5.04 1.42 23.06
N GLU A 170 4.65 2.70 23.01
CA GLU A 170 3.38 3.15 22.44
C GLU A 170 3.27 2.89 20.93
N ALA A 171 4.40 2.82 20.21
CA ALA A 171 4.40 2.52 18.78
C ALA A 171 4.08 1.05 18.52
N ASN A 172 4.69 0.12 19.27
CA ASN A 172 4.37 -1.31 19.18
C ASN A 172 2.90 -1.59 19.56
N LYS A 173 2.34 -0.89 20.56
CA LYS A 173 0.90 -0.98 20.91
C LYS A 173 0.01 -0.63 19.73
N LYS A 174 0.20 0.58 19.18
CA LYS A 174 -0.62 1.11 18.11
C LYS A 174 -0.55 0.20 16.89
N LEU A 175 0.64 -0.29 16.56
CA LEU A 175 0.81 -1.19 15.43
C LEU A 175 0.20 -2.57 15.69
N LEU A 176 0.39 -3.16 16.87
CA LEU A 176 -0.28 -4.41 17.25
C LEU A 176 -1.80 -4.30 17.11
N ILE A 177 -2.39 -3.19 17.58
CA ILE A 177 -3.83 -2.94 17.42
C ILE A 177 -4.19 -2.81 15.93
N LYS A 178 -3.43 -2.04 15.14
CA LYS A 178 -3.65 -1.90 13.68
C LYS A 178 -3.61 -3.26 12.99
N GLU A 179 -2.56 -4.04 13.20
CA GLU A 179 -2.38 -5.36 12.56
C GLU A 179 -3.39 -6.39 13.07
N SER A 180 -3.79 -6.33 14.35
CA SER A 180 -4.84 -7.21 14.90
C SER A 180 -6.19 -7.07 14.19
N LYS A 181 -6.47 -5.91 13.56
CA LYS A 181 -7.70 -5.71 12.77
C LYS A 181 -7.73 -6.55 11.49
N ASN A 182 -6.59 -7.12 11.06
CA ASN A 182 -6.51 -7.99 9.89
C ASN A 182 -6.83 -9.46 10.19
N PHE A 183 -6.97 -9.83 11.47
CA PHE A 183 -7.36 -11.17 11.92
C PHE A 183 -8.88 -11.26 12.12
N ASP A 184 -9.40 -12.48 12.24
CA ASP A 184 -10.82 -12.64 12.54
C ASP A 184 -11.18 -12.09 13.92
N LYS A 185 -12.48 -11.91 14.17
CA LYS A 185 -12.98 -11.30 15.41
C LYS A 185 -12.46 -12.04 16.65
N TYR A 186 -12.49 -13.37 16.67
CA TYR A 186 -12.13 -14.17 17.83
C TYR A 186 -10.61 -14.20 18.06
N GLU A 187 -9.83 -14.31 16.98
CA GLU A 187 -8.37 -14.21 17.02
C GLU A 187 -7.93 -12.86 17.57
N LYS A 188 -8.49 -11.78 17.01
CA LYS A 188 -8.25 -10.42 17.48
C LYS A 188 -8.60 -10.26 18.96
N GLU A 189 -9.80 -10.66 19.37
CA GLU A 189 -10.24 -10.53 20.77
C GLU A 189 -9.35 -11.32 21.71
N THR A 190 -8.93 -12.52 21.32
CA THR A 190 -8.03 -13.38 22.10
C THR A 190 -6.66 -12.73 22.24
N ILE A 191 -6.05 -12.27 21.14
CA ILE A 191 -4.76 -11.56 21.14
C ILE A 191 -4.82 -10.35 22.07
N LEU A 192 -5.83 -9.49 21.94
CA LEU A 192 -5.92 -8.27 22.73
C LEU A 192 -6.24 -8.58 24.21
N TYR A 193 -7.12 -9.54 24.49
CA TYR A 193 -7.46 -9.96 25.86
C TYR A 193 -6.27 -10.59 26.59
N SER A 194 -5.51 -11.46 25.94
CA SER A 194 -4.32 -12.09 26.54
C SER A 194 -3.28 -11.08 27.00
N ILE A 195 -3.30 -9.88 26.43
CA ILE A 195 -2.30 -8.85 26.70
C ILE A 195 -2.79 -7.79 27.70
N TRP A 196 -4.05 -7.35 27.58
CA TRP A 196 -4.58 -6.25 28.39
C TRP A 196 -5.69 -6.67 29.37
N GLY A 197 -6.10 -7.93 29.38
CA GLY A 197 -7.34 -8.37 30.05
C GLY A 197 -8.50 -7.49 29.61
N ASP A 198 -9.55 -7.33 30.44
CA ASP A 198 -10.74 -6.54 30.10
C ASP A 198 -10.49 -5.07 29.68
N LYS A 199 -9.29 -4.54 29.94
CA LYS A 199 -8.90 -3.18 29.49
C LYS A 199 -8.74 -3.09 27.97
N TRP A 200 -8.63 -4.21 27.24
CA TRP A 200 -8.44 -4.22 25.79
C TRP A 200 -9.51 -3.44 25.02
N LYS A 201 -10.76 -3.48 25.51
CA LYS A 201 -11.93 -2.83 24.90
C LYS A 201 -11.74 -1.31 24.72
N LYS A 202 -10.88 -0.68 25.53
CA LYS A 202 -10.58 0.76 25.45
C LYS A 202 -9.71 1.15 24.25
N PHE A 203 -9.06 0.18 23.59
CA PHE A 203 -8.16 0.42 22.46
C PHE A 203 -8.81 0.19 21.09
N LEU A 204 -10.11 -0.15 21.06
CA LEU A 204 -10.87 -0.40 19.83
C LEU A 204 -11.91 0.67 19.50
N VAL A 205 -11.97 1.73 20.31
CA VAL A 205 -12.80 2.92 20.08
C VAL A 205 -12.12 3.82 19.07
#